data_AF-A0AAX3H2H3-F1
#
_entry.id   AF-A0AAX3H2H3-F1
#
_cell.length_a   1.000
_cell.length_b   1.000
_cell.length_c   1.000
_cell.angle_alpha   90.00
_cell.angle_beta   90.00
_cell.angle_gamma   90.00
#
_symmetry.space_group_name_H-M   'P 1'
#
loop_
_entity.id
_entity.type
_entity.pdbx_description
1 polymer ?
#
loop_
_entity_poly.entity_id
_entity_poly.type
_entity_poly.pdbx_seq_one_letter_code
_entity_poly.pdbx_strand_id
1 'polypeptide(L)'
;MFKFDKNKIEQIKQGRKVEMQNKDISDISIGQVKQDDDITNNFIANAEIYEMLLSQSSVNEASNISTFSVRKSGGESGMVEVYVALILRGKKTIEEVPAVIREQVRIRCKELEIPVE
;
A
#
# COMPACT_ATOMS: atom_id res chain seq x y z
N MET A 1 -26.68 -38.58 44.74
CA MET A 1 -25.34 -38.34 44.14
C MET A 1 -25.56 -37.80 42.73
N PHE A 2 -25.26 -36.53 42.47
CA PHE A 2 -25.42 -35.94 41.13
C PHE A 2 -24.35 -36.53 40.19
N LYS A 3 -24.78 -37.12 39.06
CA LYS A 3 -23.87 -37.56 38.00
C LYS A 3 -23.73 -36.43 37.00
N PHE A 4 -22.51 -35.91 36.86
CA PHE A 4 -22.21 -34.93 35.82
C PHE A 4 -21.97 -35.62 34.47
N ASP A 5 -22.59 -35.09 33.43
CA ASP A 5 -22.38 -35.53 32.04
C ASP A 5 -21.06 -34.96 31.51
N LYS A 6 -20.09 -35.84 31.29
CA LYS A 6 -18.77 -35.48 30.79
C LYS A 6 -18.83 -34.83 29.40
N ASN A 7 -19.75 -35.26 28.53
CA ASN A 7 -19.89 -34.70 27.20
C ASN A 7 -20.37 -33.25 27.26
N LYS A 8 -21.32 -32.97 28.16
CA LYS A 8 -21.83 -31.61 28.39
C LYS A 8 -20.74 -30.69 28.91
N ILE A 9 -19.85 -31.18 29.78
CA ILE A 9 -18.71 -30.41 30.29
C ILE A 9 -17.72 -30.06 29.17
N GLU A 10 -17.40 -31.01 28.29
CA GLU A 10 -16.48 -30.76 27.18
C GLU A 10 -17.04 -29.77 26.15
N GLN A 11 -18.34 -29.85 25.84
CA GLN A 11 -18.99 -28.85 24.97
C GLN A 11 -18.91 -27.44 25.55
N ILE A 12 -19.10 -27.27 26.87
CA ILE A 12 -18.98 -25.96 27.52
C ILE A 12 -17.54 -25.42 27.43
N LYS A 13 -16.52 -26.28 27.60
CA LYS A 13 -15.11 -25.87 27.46
C LYS A 13 -14.79 -25.43 26.02
N GLN A 14 -15.27 -26.17 25.03
CA GLN A 14 -15.09 -25.82 23.62
C GLN A 14 -15.78 -24.49 23.29
N GLY A 15 -17.02 -24.28 23.76
CA GLY A 15 -17.74 -23.02 23.57
C GLY A 15 -16.98 -21.82 24.13
N ARG A 16 -16.47 -21.91 25.36
CA ARG A 16 -15.64 -20.84 25.96
C ARG A 16 -14.35 -20.57 25.18
N LYS A 17 -13.72 -21.62 24.65
CA LYS A 17 -12.51 -21.47 23.83
C LYS A 17 -12.80 -20.69 22.55
N VAL A 18 -13.91 -20.99 21.88
CA VAL A 18 -14.35 -20.29 20.65
C VAL A 18 -14.71 -18.83 20.96
N GLU A 19 -15.41 -18.56 22.06
CA GLU A 19 -15.73 -17.19 22.49
C GLU A 19 -14.47 -16.34 22.72
N MET A 20 -13.46 -16.91 23.38
CA MET A 20 -12.18 -16.23 23.63
C MET A 20 -11.45 -15.94 22.32
N GLN A 21 -11.40 -16.90 21.40
CA GLN A 21 -10.80 -16.71 20.08
C GLN A 21 -11.52 -15.63 19.25
N ASN A 22 -12.84 -15.59 19.29
CA ASN A 22 -13.62 -14.56 18.60
C ASN A 22 -13.34 -13.16 19.16
N LYS A 23 -13.15 -13.05 20.48
CA LYS A 23 -12.76 -11.80 21.12
C LYS A 23 -11.37 -11.35 20.65
N ASP A 24 -10.39 -12.25 20.64
CA ASP A 24 -9.04 -11.94 20.17
C ASP A 24 -9.04 -11.46 18.71
N ILE A 25 -9.82 -12.11 17.84
CA ILE A 25 -9.98 -11.72 16.43
C ILE A 25 -10.60 -10.31 16.32
N SER A 26 -11.61 -10.01 17.14
CA SER A 26 -12.25 -8.70 17.18
C SER A 26 -11.27 -7.61 17.62
N ASP A 27 -10.49 -7.86 18.66
CA ASP A 27 -9.49 -6.91 19.18
C ASP A 27 -8.39 -6.65 18.14
N ILE A 28 -7.94 -7.69 17.41
CA ILE A 28 -7.01 -7.55 16.28
C ILE A 28 -7.62 -6.69 15.16
N SER A 29 -8.87 -6.95 14.78
CA SER A 29 -9.55 -6.21 13.72
C SER A 29 -9.68 -4.72 14.04
N ILE A 30 -10.01 -4.38 15.30
CA ILE A 30 -10.08 -2.97 15.75
C ILE A 30 -8.68 -2.34 15.72
N GLY A 31 -7.65 -3.09 16.15
CA GLY A 31 -6.27 -2.63 16.11
C GLY A 31 -5.77 -2.33 14.69
N GLN A 32 -6.14 -3.16 13.71
CA GLN A 32 -5.78 -2.98 12.30
C GLN A 32 -6.35 -1.68 11.71
N VAL A 33 -7.63 -1.39 11.98
CA VAL A 33 -8.25 -0.12 11.52
C VAL A 33 -7.47 1.09 12.04
N LYS A 34 -7.08 1.05 13.31
CA LYS A 34 -6.27 2.13 13.89
C LYS A 34 -4.87 2.22 13.26
N GLN A 35 -4.24 1.08 12.98
CA GLN A 35 -2.94 1.05 12.31
C GLN A 35 -3.02 1.62 10.89
N ASP A 36 -4.10 1.33 10.16
CA ASP A 36 -4.33 1.87 8.81
C ASP A 36 -4.46 3.40 8.84
N ASP A 37 -5.16 3.95 9.85
CA ASP A 37 -5.25 5.40 10.08
C ASP A 37 -3.87 6.01 10.40
N ASP A 38 -3.09 5.38 11.28
CA ASP A 38 -1.74 5.83 11.66
C ASP A 38 -0.78 5.82 10.45
N ILE A 39 -0.84 4.77 9.61
CA ILE A 39 -0.07 4.68 8.37
C ILE A 39 -0.47 5.81 7.43
N THR A 40 -1.77 6.00 7.21
CA THR A 40 -2.28 7.05 6.31
C THR A 40 -1.82 8.44 6.75
N ASN A 41 -1.94 8.73 8.05
CA ASN A 41 -1.48 9.99 8.62
C ASN A 41 0.03 10.19 8.44
N ASN A 42 0.83 9.13 8.60
CA ASN A 42 2.27 9.20 8.37
C ASN A 42 2.61 9.46 6.90
N PHE A 43 1.91 8.83 5.96
CA PHE A 43 2.10 9.07 4.52
C PHE A 43 1.76 10.51 4.13
N ILE A 44 0.68 11.07 4.66
CA ILE A 44 0.29 12.47 4.43
C ILE A 44 1.36 13.41 4.99
N ALA A 45 1.77 13.22 6.25
CA ALA A 45 2.79 14.05 6.88
C ALA A 45 4.14 14.00 6.14
N ASN A 46 4.55 12.81 5.70
CA ASN A 46 5.77 12.66 4.90
C ASN A 46 5.66 13.40 3.57
N ALA A 47 4.52 13.31 2.88
CA ALA A 47 4.29 14.04 1.64
C ALA A 47 4.38 15.56 1.85
N GLU A 48 3.76 16.07 2.91
CA GLU A 48 3.83 17.49 3.27
C GLU A 48 5.28 17.95 3.55
N ILE A 49 6.06 17.15 4.28
CA ILE A 49 7.49 17.44 4.56
C ILE A 49 8.31 17.50 3.26
N TYR A 50 8.08 16.58 2.32
CA TYR A 50 8.79 16.60 1.04
C TYR A 50 8.44 17.83 0.21
N GLU A 51 7.18 18.23 0.17
CA GLU A 51 6.75 19.47 -0.50
C GLU A 51 7.33 20.73 0.18
N MET A 52 7.40 20.74 1.52
CA MET A 52 8.06 21.83 2.27
C MET A 52 9.57 21.91 2.00
N LEU A 53 10.26 20.78 1.84
CA LEU A 53 11.69 20.75 1.51
C LEU A 53 11.94 21.23 0.06
N LEU A 54 11.09 20.81 -0.87
CA LEU A 54 11.17 21.21 -2.27
C LEU A 54 10.86 22.71 -2.45
N SER A 55 9.89 23.25 -1.73
CA SER A 55 9.53 24.68 -1.79
C SER A 55 10.58 25.61 -1.17
N GLN A 56 11.43 25.12 -0.26
CA GLN A 56 12.57 25.85 0.28
C GLN A 56 13.78 25.87 -0.67
N SER A 57 13.77 25.03 -1.70
CA SER A 57 14.85 24.88 -2.68
C SER A 57 14.71 25.87 -3.84
N SER A 58 14.66 27.17 -3.56
CA SER A 58 14.67 28.22 -4.60
C SER A 58 15.96 29.05 -4.60
N VAL A 59 17.14 28.43 -4.58
CA VAL A 59 18.35 29.11 -5.09
C VAL A 59 19.40 28.12 -5.61
N ASN A 60 19.50 28.11 -6.94
CA ASN A 60 20.69 27.87 -7.76
C ASN A 60 21.04 26.44 -8.24
N GLU A 61 21.10 26.38 -9.57
CA GLU A 61 21.75 25.41 -10.46
C GLU A 61 20.97 24.15 -10.89
N ALA A 62 20.33 24.31 -12.05
CA ALA A 62 20.42 23.42 -13.20
C ALA A 62 20.78 21.94 -12.93
N SER A 63 19.79 21.12 -12.58
CA SER A 63 19.78 19.72 -13.02
C SER A 63 18.35 19.22 -13.13
N ASN A 64 17.77 19.33 -14.33
CA ASN A 64 16.73 18.49 -14.92
C ASN A 64 15.88 17.60 -13.98
N ILE A 65 15.31 18.14 -12.90
CA ILE A 65 14.18 17.50 -12.23
C ILE A 65 12.98 17.90 -13.09
N SER A 66 12.75 17.09 -14.13
CA SER A 66 11.44 17.02 -14.77
C SER A 66 10.48 16.62 -13.66
N THR A 67 9.77 17.61 -13.13
CA THR A 67 8.64 17.41 -12.22
C THR A 67 7.61 16.61 -12.98
N PHE A 68 7.69 15.28 -12.90
CA PHE A 68 6.66 14.38 -13.39
C PHE A 68 5.46 14.54 -12.45
N SER A 69 4.65 15.57 -12.73
CA SER A 69 3.37 15.77 -12.08
C SER A 69 2.48 14.61 -12.51
N VAL A 70 2.31 13.63 -11.60
CA VAL A 70 1.31 12.57 -11.74
C VAL A 70 -0.05 13.24 -11.61
N ARG A 71 -0.52 13.86 -12.68
CA ARG A 71 -1.93 14.22 -12.79
C ARG A 71 -2.69 12.90 -12.75
N LYS A 72 -3.57 12.72 -11.76
CA LYS A 72 -4.57 11.65 -11.76
C LYS A 72 -5.48 11.84 -12.99
N SER A 73 -5.00 11.46 -14.17
CA SER A 73 -5.86 11.15 -15.31
C SER A 73 -6.58 9.87 -14.94
N GLY A 74 -7.91 9.95 -14.96
CA GLY A 74 -8.79 9.00 -14.30
C GLY A 74 -8.51 7.53 -14.64
N GLY A 75 -8.54 6.69 -13.60
CA GLY A 75 -8.81 5.26 -13.72
C GLY A 75 -7.62 4.32 -13.58
N GLU A 76 -6.39 4.78 -13.77
CA GLU A 76 -5.21 3.89 -13.71
C GLU A 76 -4.56 3.90 -12.32
N SER A 77 -4.21 2.70 -11.84
CA SER A 77 -3.60 2.50 -10.53
C SER A 77 -2.36 3.38 -10.40
N GLY A 78 -2.25 4.16 -9.31
CA GLY A 78 -1.08 5.02 -9.07
C GLY A 78 0.26 4.28 -9.10
N MET A 79 0.23 2.95 -8.93
CA MET A 79 1.41 2.09 -9.09
C MET A 79 1.93 2.02 -10.53
N VAL A 80 1.05 2.10 -11.54
CA VAL A 80 1.45 2.10 -12.96
C VAL A 80 2.35 3.30 -13.22
N GLU A 81 1.91 4.50 -12.84
CA GLU A 81 2.67 5.74 -13.01
C GLU A 81 4.00 5.74 -12.24
N VAL A 82 4.03 5.13 -11.05
CA VAL A 82 5.29 4.94 -10.30
C VAL A 82 6.28 4.07 -11.08
N TYR A 83 5.84 2.92 -11.62
CA TYR A 83 6.73 2.04 -12.38
C TYR A 83 7.16 2.66 -13.71
N VAL A 84 6.27 3.38 -14.40
CA VAL A 84 6.61 4.16 -15.61
C VAL A 84 7.72 5.18 -15.30
N ALA A 85 7.61 5.91 -14.20
CA ALA A 85 8.62 6.87 -13.77
C ALA A 85 9.96 6.21 -13.40
N LEU A 86 9.93 5.01 -12.80
CA LEU A 86 11.13 4.24 -12.47
C LEU A 86 11.83 3.71 -13.73
N ILE A 87 11.08 3.25 -14.74
CA ILE A 87 11.60 2.82 -16.04
C ILE A 87 12.22 4.00 -16.78
N LEU A 88 11.52 5.15 -16.84
CA LEU A 88 12.04 6.38 -17.45
C LEU A 88 13.38 6.82 -16.85
N ARG A 89 13.57 6.58 -15.54
CA ARG A 89 14.81 6.90 -14.82
C ARG A 89 15.88 5.81 -14.91
N GLY A 90 15.64 4.73 -15.65
CA GLY A 90 16.55 3.59 -15.78
C GLY A 90 16.78 2.84 -14.46
N LYS A 91 15.84 2.94 -13.51
CA LYS A 91 15.94 2.28 -12.19
C LYS A 91 15.25 0.92 -12.16
N LYS A 92 14.40 0.63 -13.15
CA LYS A 92 13.75 -0.67 -13.37
C LYS A 92 13.60 -0.97 -14.85
N THR A 93 13.57 -2.25 -15.16
CA THR A 93 13.17 -2.84 -16.45
C THR A 93 11.70 -3.28 -16.40
N ILE A 94 11.10 -3.58 -17.55
CA ILE A 94 9.67 -3.98 -17.60
C ILE A 94 9.43 -5.36 -16.99
N GLU A 95 10.45 -6.21 -16.97
CA GLU A 95 10.47 -7.55 -16.39
C GLU A 95 10.34 -7.49 -14.87
N GLU A 96 10.90 -6.45 -14.25
CA GLU A 96 10.83 -6.19 -12.82
C GLU A 96 9.49 -5.61 -12.36
N VAL A 97 8.60 -5.28 -13.30
CA VAL A 97 7.24 -4.84 -12.99
C VAL A 97 6.37 -6.05 -12.63
N PRO A 98 5.55 -5.98 -11.57
CA PRO A 98 4.63 -7.05 -11.20
C PRO A 98 3.73 -7.47 -12.36
N ALA A 99 3.61 -8.77 -12.60
CA ALA A 99 2.93 -9.33 -13.77
C ALA A 99 1.49 -8.81 -13.94
N VAL A 100 0.78 -8.57 -12.84
CA VAL A 100 -0.60 -8.06 -12.81
C VAL A 100 -0.77 -6.67 -13.42
N ILE A 101 0.27 -5.83 -13.43
CA ILE A 101 0.23 -4.46 -13.96
C ILE A 101 1.23 -4.22 -15.09
N ARG A 102 2.07 -5.21 -15.43
CA ARG A 102 3.13 -5.09 -16.43
C ARG A 102 2.64 -4.60 -17.78
N GLU A 103 1.49 -5.12 -18.24
CA GLU A 103 0.94 -4.71 -19.52
C GLU A 103 0.42 -3.26 -19.50
N GLN A 104 -0.19 -2.83 -18.38
CA GLN A 104 -0.63 -1.44 -18.21
C GLN A 104 0.56 -0.49 -18.23
N VAL A 105 1.66 -0.85 -17.54
CA VAL A 105 2.91 -0.08 -17.57
C VAL A 105 3.50 -0.02 -18.98
N ARG A 106 3.49 -1.14 -19.72
CA ARG A 106 3.98 -1.19 -21.10
C ARG A 106 3.18 -0.27 -22.03
N ILE A 107 1.84 -0.32 -21.95
CA ILE A 107 0.96 0.56 -22.73
C ILE A 107 1.26 2.02 -22.39
N ARG A 108 1.34 2.34 -21.10
CA ARG A 108 1.60 3.71 -20.64
C ARG A 108 2.97 4.24 -21.05
N CYS A 109 4.02 3.42 -20.94
CA CYS A 109 5.35 3.77 -21.46
C CYS A 109 5.31 4.04 -22.96
N LYS A 110 4.55 3.26 -23.74
CA LYS A 110 4.40 3.46 -25.19
C LYS A 110 3.66 4.77 -25.51
N GLU A 111 2.60 5.11 -24.78
CA GLU A 111 1.89 6.40 -24.93
C GLU A 111 2.78 7.61 -24.64
N LEU A 112 3.72 7.43 -23.71
CA LEU A 112 4.66 8.47 -23.28
C LEU A 112 6.00 8.41 -24.03
N GLU A 113 6.12 7.57 -25.06
CA GLU A 113 7.32 7.38 -25.87
C GLU A 113 8.59 7.01 -25.05
N ILE A 114 8.39 6.32 -23.93
CA ILE A 114 9.46 5.85 -23.06
C ILE A 114 9.97 4.52 -23.61
N PRO A 115 11.28 4.38 -23.89
CA PRO A 115 11.84 3.11 -24.33
C PRO A 115 11.74 2.08 -23.22
N VAL A 116 11.30 0.88 -23.60
CA VAL A 116 11.11 -0.24 -22.69
C VAL A 116 11.98 -1.39 -23.21
N GLU A 117 13.10 -1.62 -22.52
CA GLU A 117 13.96 -2.80 -22.72
C GLU A 117 13.49 -3.97 -21.88
#